data_AF-A0A1Q9GLQ5-F1
#
_entry.id   AF-A0A1Q9GLQ5-F1
#
_cell.length_a   1.000
_cell.length_b   1.000
_cell.length_c   1.000
_cell.angle_alpha   90.00
_cell.angle_beta   90.00
_cell.angle_gamma   90.00
#
_symmetry.space_group_name_H-M   'P 1'
#
loop_
_entity.id
_entity.type
_entity.pdbx_description
1 polymer ?
#
loop_
_entity_poly.entity_id
_entity_poly.type
_entity_poly.pdbx_seq_one_letter_code
_entity_poly.pdbx_strand_id
1 'polypeptide(L)'
;MKYNKLSALLTAALLTGCNSSSTSSAANPVSQGQNQATQDQKVELSSKSIQFVDASKVTFDAPGVSVQTAQKVTNITTNFGKAYVDQTSGRFVFQPTASTSAAQAKSTVSKNTVAKAADTTSTHRLASANNYHFEIKYQIDNTNYQVTGYVLPLHKNSDNTVVTRFVKLDAEGTALAEDKQVMTMETSDWSCVQDVSSNLTWQVLQANGEFAFDSTYYWGDRVVNNRDFSESACGLNTVCNTDNLIAAANSQQLCGKSDWRLPTRNEWKTILTNDMLDDNKRLSPVDSFFFPYVDANYDEAYWSSSYTQYPNGHDSNAVEGDWQGSNATVGDAYVMWMGSDFADERMPPRSTNEPRLSMLVSGSVIADDAENTIGGITAPLKAEVNAKGDEDSKWKSRFTKLGVSGQPLQDQDAAEWACSRDKFFATEVPNTQILWQRIDKAGPLMSYDQAVAYVDTINANTLCGRNDWRLPTESELKSILIDSFAFNMEGMSYRAGYVNTIFADTVVEENSYYWTQTADNYYPDSKHMAVAFQSEWSDSSGESNASLYRVRLISTSAVQP
;
A
#
# COMPACT_ATOMS: atom_id res chain seq x y z
N MET A 1 3.32 -37.72 18.85
CA MET A 1 2.58 -38.93 18.42
C MET A 1 2.93 -39.19 16.95
N LYS A 2 3.20 -40.43 16.58
CA LYS A 2 3.72 -40.82 15.25
C LYS A 2 2.62 -40.71 14.18
N TYR A 3 2.89 -39.99 13.08
CA TYR A 3 2.02 -39.95 11.90
C TYR A 3 2.55 -40.87 10.80
N ASN A 4 1.70 -41.81 10.37
CA ASN A 4 1.92 -42.71 9.23
C ASN A 4 1.58 -41.97 7.92
N LYS A 5 2.49 -42.06 6.95
CA LYS A 5 2.30 -41.67 5.55
C LYS A 5 1.46 -42.73 4.83
N LEU A 6 0.44 -42.32 4.07
CA LEU A 6 -0.13 -43.12 2.98
C LEU A 6 0.05 -42.36 1.66
N SER A 7 0.90 -42.91 0.79
CA SER A 7 1.00 -42.55 -0.63
C SER A 7 0.04 -43.41 -1.43
N ALA A 8 -0.76 -42.80 -2.30
CA ALA A 8 -1.51 -43.49 -3.34
C ALA A 8 -0.90 -43.15 -4.71
N LEU A 9 -0.34 -44.16 -5.37
CA LEU A 9 0.06 -44.12 -6.79
C LEU A 9 -1.19 -44.33 -7.66
N LEU A 10 -1.38 -43.48 -8.68
CA LEU A 10 -2.31 -43.71 -9.77
C LEU A 10 -1.52 -44.03 -11.05
N THR A 11 -1.56 -45.28 -11.49
CA THR A 11 -1.02 -45.75 -12.79
C THR A 11 -2.10 -45.67 -13.86
N ALA A 12 -1.86 -44.92 -14.92
CA ALA A 12 -2.65 -44.90 -16.15
C ALA A 12 -2.18 -46.00 -17.12
N ALA A 13 -3.12 -46.77 -17.68
CA ALA A 13 -2.86 -47.73 -18.75
C ALA A 13 -3.57 -47.29 -20.03
N LEU A 14 -2.78 -47.03 -21.07
CA LEU A 14 -3.17 -46.85 -22.46
C LEU A 14 -3.60 -48.21 -23.06
N LEU A 15 -4.70 -48.23 -23.80
CA LEU A 15 -5.02 -49.32 -24.73
C LEU A 15 -5.49 -48.75 -26.07
N THR A 16 -4.59 -48.83 -27.04
CA THR A 16 -4.84 -48.81 -28.49
C THR A 16 -5.41 -50.15 -28.95
N GLY A 17 -6.39 -50.13 -29.84
CA GLY A 17 -6.88 -51.34 -30.54
C GLY A 17 -7.40 -51.00 -31.94
N CYS A 18 -6.67 -51.45 -32.96
CA CYS A 18 -7.01 -51.35 -34.38
C CYS A 18 -7.91 -52.52 -34.85
N ASN A 19 -8.86 -52.18 -35.73
CA ASN A 19 -9.35 -52.83 -36.95
C ASN A 19 -9.36 -54.37 -37.15
N SER A 20 -10.49 -54.86 -37.70
CA SER A 20 -10.51 -55.68 -38.93
C SER A 20 -11.93 -55.89 -39.51
N SER A 21 -12.08 -55.57 -40.82
CA SER A 21 -12.82 -56.27 -41.92
C SER A 21 -14.25 -56.81 -41.70
N SER A 22 -15.20 -56.86 -42.65
CA SER A 22 -15.37 -56.45 -44.05
C SER A 22 -16.72 -57.06 -44.49
N THR A 23 -17.55 -56.37 -45.29
CA THR A 23 -18.31 -57.01 -46.40
C THR A 23 -19.03 -55.95 -47.25
N SER A 24 -18.95 -56.15 -48.56
CA SER A 24 -19.49 -55.33 -49.65
C SER A 24 -20.89 -55.75 -50.09
N SER A 25 -21.75 -54.79 -50.44
CA SER A 25 -22.75 -54.96 -51.51
C SER A 25 -23.11 -53.61 -52.15
N ALA A 26 -23.10 -53.59 -53.49
CA ALA A 26 -23.54 -52.53 -54.41
C ALA A 26 -25.08 -52.56 -54.56
N ALA A 27 -25.87 -51.59 -55.06
CA ALA A 27 -25.75 -50.24 -55.63
C ALA A 27 -27.17 -49.62 -55.67
N ASN A 28 -27.32 -48.30 -55.55
CA ASN A 28 -27.98 -47.38 -56.52
C ASN A 28 -28.23 -45.98 -55.91
N PRO A 29 -28.23 -44.92 -56.73
CA PRO A 29 -28.04 -43.55 -56.28
C PRO A 29 -29.37 -42.87 -55.93
N VAL A 30 -29.46 -42.33 -54.73
CA VAL A 30 -30.50 -41.36 -54.37
C VAL A 30 -29.82 -40.01 -54.23
N SER A 31 -30.22 -39.07 -55.07
CA SER A 31 -29.84 -37.66 -54.95
C SER A 31 -30.25 -37.14 -53.58
N GLN A 32 -29.28 -36.83 -52.73
CA GLN A 32 -29.51 -35.97 -51.58
C GLN A 32 -28.61 -34.76 -51.73
N GLY A 33 -29.26 -33.61 -51.86
CA GLY A 33 -28.60 -32.31 -51.90
C GLY A 33 -27.67 -32.18 -50.71
N GLN A 34 -26.44 -31.78 -50.98
CA GLN A 34 -25.50 -31.33 -49.97
C GLN A 34 -26.07 -30.07 -49.32
N ASN A 35 -26.76 -30.21 -48.19
CA ASN A 35 -26.70 -29.19 -47.16
C ASN A 35 -25.33 -29.35 -46.50
N GLN A 36 -24.33 -28.65 -47.05
CA GLN A 36 -23.09 -28.40 -46.33
C GLN A 36 -23.44 -27.56 -45.11
N ALA A 37 -23.47 -28.21 -43.94
CA ALA A 37 -23.40 -27.50 -42.68
C ALA A 37 -22.05 -26.77 -42.65
N THR A 38 -22.08 -25.45 -42.74
CA THR A 38 -20.94 -24.55 -42.54
C THR A 38 -20.32 -24.84 -41.17
N GLN A 39 -19.11 -25.38 -41.17
CA GLN A 39 -18.34 -25.64 -39.95
C GLN A 39 -17.85 -24.31 -39.38
N ASP A 40 -18.30 -23.95 -38.17
CA ASP A 40 -17.82 -22.77 -37.45
C ASP A 40 -16.29 -22.82 -37.30
N GLN A 41 -15.60 -21.79 -37.80
CA GLN A 41 -14.15 -21.67 -37.67
C GLN A 41 -13.81 -21.03 -36.33
N LYS A 42 -13.23 -21.81 -35.41
CA LYS A 42 -12.88 -21.37 -34.05
C LYS A 42 -11.36 -21.34 -33.88
N VAL A 43 -10.83 -20.23 -33.37
CA VAL A 43 -9.40 -20.06 -33.09
C VAL A 43 -9.19 -19.39 -31.74
N GLU A 44 -8.30 -19.94 -30.93
CA GLU A 44 -7.81 -19.29 -29.71
C GLU A 44 -6.44 -18.65 -29.99
N LEU A 45 -6.31 -17.38 -29.67
CA LEU A 45 -5.09 -16.61 -29.90
C LEU A 45 -4.10 -16.82 -28.75
N SER A 46 -2.84 -17.08 -29.12
CA SER A 46 -1.74 -16.88 -28.19
C SER A 46 -1.55 -15.38 -27.92
N SER A 47 -1.04 -15.04 -26.75
CA SER A 47 -0.61 -13.68 -26.38
C SER A 47 0.28 -13.01 -27.43
N LYS A 48 1.19 -13.77 -28.05
CA LYS A 48 2.10 -13.29 -29.12
C LYS A 48 1.37 -12.85 -30.39
N SER A 49 0.15 -13.34 -30.60
CA SER A 49 -0.70 -12.97 -31.74
C SER A 49 -1.49 -11.68 -31.48
N ILE A 50 -1.47 -11.16 -30.24
CA ILE A 50 -2.18 -9.97 -29.82
C ILE A 50 -1.18 -8.83 -29.68
N GLN A 51 -1.43 -7.73 -30.39
CA GLN A 51 -0.58 -6.55 -30.36
C GLN A 51 -1.25 -5.43 -29.57
N PHE A 52 -0.53 -4.83 -28.64
CA PHE A 52 -1.02 -3.68 -27.89
C PHE A 52 -0.98 -2.43 -28.77
N VAL A 53 -2.09 -1.70 -28.83
CA VAL A 53 -2.19 -0.43 -29.57
C VAL A 53 -2.06 0.74 -28.61
N ASP A 54 -2.86 0.74 -27.54
CA ASP A 54 -2.73 1.63 -26.38
C ASP A 54 -3.28 0.93 -25.13
N ALA A 55 -3.29 1.62 -23.98
CA ALA A 55 -3.74 1.07 -22.70
C ALA A 55 -5.24 0.64 -22.68
N SER A 56 -6.01 0.98 -23.71
CA SER A 56 -7.44 0.65 -23.82
C SER A 56 -7.77 -0.33 -24.96
N LYS A 57 -6.82 -0.64 -25.85
CA LYS A 57 -7.09 -1.44 -27.05
C LYS A 57 -5.93 -2.27 -27.55
N VAL A 58 -6.28 -3.43 -28.09
CA VAL A 58 -5.38 -4.36 -28.78
C VAL A 58 -5.83 -4.63 -30.20
N THR A 59 -4.95 -5.17 -31.03
CA THR A 59 -5.26 -5.62 -32.40
C THR A 59 -4.65 -6.98 -32.70
N PHE A 60 -5.32 -7.76 -33.55
CA PHE A 60 -4.89 -9.08 -33.95
C PHE A 60 -5.53 -9.50 -35.27
N ASP A 61 -4.93 -10.50 -35.89
CA ASP A 61 -5.48 -11.16 -37.09
C ASP A 61 -6.53 -12.18 -36.67
N ALA A 62 -7.61 -12.29 -37.45
CA ALA A 62 -8.67 -13.25 -37.20
C ALA A 62 -9.02 -14.03 -38.48
N PRO A 63 -9.49 -15.29 -38.34
CA PRO A 63 -9.78 -16.14 -39.49
C PRO A 63 -10.73 -15.51 -40.53
N GLY A 64 -10.32 -15.48 -41.79
CA GLY A 64 -11.13 -14.92 -42.88
C GLY A 64 -11.22 -13.40 -42.91
N VAL A 65 -10.65 -12.67 -41.95
CA VAL A 65 -10.57 -11.21 -41.96
C VAL A 65 -9.30 -10.75 -42.66
N SER A 66 -9.46 -9.79 -43.57
CA SER A 66 -8.41 -9.18 -44.36
C SER A 66 -8.90 -7.81 -44.83
N VAL A 67 -8.03 -7.00 -45.45
CA VAL A 67 -8.42 -5.71 -46.04
C VAL A 67 -9.57 -5.88 -47.05
N GLN A 68 -9.60 -6.99 -47.79
CA GLN A 68 -10.62 -7.27 -48.80
C GLN A 68 -11.96 -7.75 -48.22
N THR A 69 -11.93 -8.37 -47.04
CA THR A 69 -13.13 -8.94 -46.39
C THR A 69 -13.65 -8.08 -45.24
N ALA A 70 -12.91 -7.06 -44.80
CA ALA A 70 -13.26 -6.20 -43.66
C ALA A 70 -14.66 -5.57 -43.75
N GLN A 71 -15.07 -5.13 -44.94
CA GLN A 71 -16.40 -4.54 -45.16
C GLN A 71 -17.55 -5.55 -45.11
N LYS A 72 -17.22 -6.85 -45.24
CA LYS A 72 -18.19 -7.95 -45.21
C LYS A 72 -18.39 -8.54 -43.81
N VAL A 73 -17.57 -8.14 -42.84
CA VAL A 73 -17.67 -8.60 -41.46
C VAL A 73 -18.91 -7.99 -40.82
N THR A 74 -19.82 -8.85 -40.37
CA THR A 74 -21.08 -8.46 -39.73
C THR A 74 -21.32 -9.26 -38.45
N ASN A 75 -22.36 -8.89 -37.70
CA ASN A 75 -22.81 -9.60 -36.50
C ASN A 75 -21.70 -9.83 -35.45
N ILE A 76 -20.84 -8.82 -35.26
CA ILE A 76 -19.79 -8.85 -34.25
C ILE A 76 -20.43 -8.81 -32.85
N THR A 77 -20.22 -9.84 -32.05
CA THR A 77 -20.64 -9.90 -30.64
C THR A 77 -19.48 -10.32 -29.76
N THR A 78 -19.52 -9.87 -28.50
CA THR A 78 -18.47 -10.12 -27.51
C THR A 78 -19.09 -10.57 -26.18
N ASN A 79 -18.37 -11.38 -25.41
CA ASN A 79 -18.75 -11.69 -24.02
C ASN A 79 -18.51 -10.50 -23.08
N PHE A 80 -17.50 -9.67 -23.36
CA PHE A 80 -17.27 -8.37 -22.72
C PHE A 80 -16.51 -7.43 -23.66
N GLY A 81 -16.45 -6.14 -23.31
CA GLY A 81 -15.75 -5.14 -24.11
C GLY A 81 -16.35 -4.92 -25.50
N LYS A 82 -15.67 -4.14 -26.35
CA LYS A 82 -16.09 -3.84 -27.73
C LYS A 82 -15.09 -4.36 -28.74
N ALA A 83 -15.58 -4.91 -29.85
CA ALA A 83 -14.76 -5.30 -30.98
C ALA A 83 -15.27 -4.67 -32.28
N TYR A 84 -14.35 -4.31 -33.18
CA TYR A 84 -14.64 -3.91 -34.54
C TYR A 84 -13.47 -4.25 -35.46
N VAL A 85 -13.68 -4.21 -36.78
CA VAL A 85 -12.61 -4.42 -37.76
C VAL A 85 -12.15 -3.07 -38.28
N ASP A 86 -10.85 -2.79 -38.15
CA ASP A 86 -10.23 -1.66 -38.82
C ASP A 86 -10.19 -1.93 -40.33
N GLN A 87 -10.92 -1.11 -41.08
CA GLN A 87 -11.11 -1.26 -42.52
C GLN A 87 -9.82 -1.03 -43.32
N THR A 88 -8.84 -0.32 -42.75
CA THR A 88 -7.57 -0.01 -43.43
C THR A 88 -6.59 -1.17 -43.30
N SER A 89 -6.44 -1.70 -42.10
CA SER A 89 -5.50 -2.79 -41.82
C SER A 89 -6.11 -4.17 -42.06
N GLY A 90 -7.44 -4.31 -42.05
CA GLY A 90 -8.11 -5.60 -42.13
C GLY A 90 -7.92 -6.45 -40.88
N ARG A 91 -7.70 -5.81 -39.72
CA ARG A 91 -7.47 -6.49 -38.42
C ARG A 91 -8.59 -6.17 -37.45
N PHE A 92 -8.81 -7.08 -36.50
CA PHE A 92 -9.70 -6.77 -35.38
C PHE A 92 -9.03 -5.79 -34.43
N VAL A 93 -9.84 -4.90 -33.87
CA VAL A 93 -9.51 -4.06 -32.73
C VAL A 93 -10.45 -4.45 -31.60
N PHE A 94 -9.89 -4.77 -30.45
CA PHE A 94 -10.65 -5.13 -29.25
C PHE A 94 -10.33 -4.16 -28.11
N GLN A 95 -11.39 -3.68 -27.45
CA GLN A 95 -11.36 -2.77 -26.33
C GLN A 95 -12.00 -3.46 -25.12
N PRO A 96 -11.21 -4.13 -24.25
CA PRO A 96 -11.74 -5.01 -23.21
C PRO A 96 -12.65 -4.28 -22.20
N THR A 97 -12.43 -2.98 -22.02
CA THR A 97 -13.00 -2.21 -20.91
C THR A 97 -13.95 -1.12 -21.40
N ALA A 98 -14.13 -0.99 -22.72
CA ALA A 98 -15.04 0.00 -23.32
C ALA A 98 -16.50 -0.47 -23.22
N SER A 99 -17.38 0.38 -22.69
CA SER A 99 -18.83 0.11 -22.55
C SER A 99 -19.46 -0.31 -23.87
N THR A 100 -20.29 -1.36 -23.91
CA THR A 100 -20.92 -1.89 -25.13
C THR A 100 -22.12 -1.09 -25.64
N SER A 101 -22.17 0.24 -25.47
CA SER A 101 -22.99 1.16 -26.30
C SER A 101 -22.90 2.58 -25.74
N ALA A 102 -23.01 3.57 -26.63
CA ALA A 102 -23.17 4.97 -26.26
C ALA A 102 -24.60 5.22 -25.72
N ALA A 103 -24.88 4.75 -24.51
CA ALA A 103 -25.99 5.19 -23.66
C ALA A 103 -25.75 4.63 -22.26
N GLN A 104 -25.83 5.50 -21.24
CA GLN A 104 -25.70 5.18 -19.80
C GLN A 104 -24.27 5.12 -19.23
N ALA A 105 -23.64 6.29 -19.06
CA ALA A 105 -22.80 6.61 -17.91
C ALA A 105 -22.49 8.13 -17.90
N LYS A 106 -23.54 8.95 -17.91
CA LYS A 106 -23.48 10.33 -17.43
C LYS A 106 -24.67 10.53 -16.50
N SER A 107 -24.55 9.97 -15.30
CA SER A 107 -25.33 10.44 -14.17
C SER A 107 -24.50 11.51 -13.47
N THR A 108 -24.82 12.75 -13.80
CA THR A 108 -24.56 13.90 -12.93
C THR A 108 -25.17 13.56 -11.57
N VAL A 109 -24.33 13.36 -10.54
CA VAL A 109 -24.80 13.14 -9.18
C VAL A 109 -25.42 14.43 -8.67
N SER A 110 -26.73 14.56 -8.85
CA SER A 110 -27.58 15.45 -8.07
C SER A 110 -28.11 14.64 -6.90
N LYS A 111 -27.70 15.01 -5.68
CA LYS A 111 -28.23 14.46 -4.42
C LYS A 111 -29.76 14.60 -4.42
N ASN A 112 -30.47 13.54 -4.01
CA ASN A 112 -31.92 13.44 -3.74
C ASN A 112 -32.84 12.88 -4.82
N THR A 113 -32.57 11.66 -5.33
CA THR A 113 -33.68 10.77 -5.70
C THR A 113 -33.24 9.31 -5.68
N VAL A 114 -33.90 8.48 -4.88
CA VAL A 114 -33.69 7.02 -4.82
C VAL A 114 -34.31 6.40 -6.08
N ALA A 115 -33.55 6.37 -7.17
CA ALA A 115 -33.88 5.54 -8.33
C ALA A 115 -33.38 4.12 -8.07
N LYS A 116 -34.25 3.13 -8.31
CA LYS A 116 -33.90 1.71 -8.30
C LYS A 116 -32.79 1.48 -9.32
N ALA A 117 -31.57 1.20 -8.86
CA ALA A 117 -30.40 1.05 -9.72
C ALA A 117 -30.61 -0.13 -10.69
N ALA A 118 -30.51 0.13 -11.99
CA ALA A 118 -30.35 -0.93 -12.98
C ALA A 118 -29.00 -1.62 -12.72
N ASP A 119 -28.97 -2.95 -12.78
CA ASP A 119 -27.76 -3.77 -12.72
C ASP A 119 -26.85 -3.40 -13.89
N THR A 120 -26.00 -2.40 -13.66
CA THR A 120 -25.05 -1.85 -14.61
C THR A 120 -23.68 -2.36 -14.22
N THR A 121 -23.53 -3.69 -14.23
CA THR A 121 -22.21 -4.32 -14.03
C THR A 121 -21.25 -3.73 -15.06
N SER A 122 -20.19 -3.07 -14.60
CA SER A 122 -19.26 -2.38 -15.48
C SER A 122 -18.51 -3.35 -16.40
N THR A 123 -18.01 -2.83 -17.51
CA THR A 123 -17.23 -3.62 -18.48
C THR A 123 -15.94 -4.18 -17.88
N HIS A 124 -15.32 -3.50 -16.91
CA HIS A 124 -14.19 -4.07 -16.17
C HIS A 124 -14.63 -5.26 -15.30
N ARG A 125 -15.73 -5.16 -14.54
CA ARG A 125 -16.23 -6.31 -13.77
C ARG A 125 -16.61 -7.47 -14.67
N LEU A 126 -17.21 -7.21 -15.84
CA LEU A 126 -17.49 -8.25 -16.82
C LEU A 126 -16.22 -8.91 -17.36
N ALA A 127 -15.17 -8.13 -17.64
CA ALA A 127 -13.89 -8.66 -18.08
C ALA A 127 -13.25 -9.53 -16.98
N SER A 128 -13.19 -9.03 -15.74
CA SER A 128 -12.69 -9.75 -14.56
C SER A 128 -13.47 -11.04 -14.29
N ALA A 129 -14.80 -11.00 -14.31
CA ALA A 129 -15.66 -12.18 -14.13
C ALA A 129 -15.53 -13.22 -15.26
N ASN A 130 -15.03 -12.81 -16.43
CA ASN A 130 -14.66 -13.70 -17.53
C ASN A 130 -13.15 -14.02 -17.53
N ASN A 131 -12.42 -13.77 -16.43
CA ASN A 131 -11.00 -14.02 -16.30
C ASN A 131 -10.15 -13.37 -17.41
N TYR A 132 -10.62 -12.24 -17.94
CA TYR A 132 -10.05 -11.56 -19.10
C TYR A 132 -9.95 -12.42 -20.37
N HIS A 133 -10.68 -13.53 -20.43
CA HIS A 133 -10.79 -14.42 -21.58
C HIS A 133 -11.91 -13.95 -22.51
N PHE A 134 -11.56 -13.21 -23.56
CA PHE A 134 -12.55 -12.69 -24.49
C PHE A 134 -13.01 -13.76 -25.48
N GLU A 135 -14.25 -13.63 -25.93
CA GLU A 135 -14.85 -14.37 -27.02
C GLU A 135 -15.46 -13.35 -27.99
N ILE A 136 -15.05 -13.38 -29.25
CA ILE A 136 -15.62 -12.56 -30.33
C ILE A 136 -16.20 -13.47 -31.40
N LYS A 137 -17.49 -13.33 -31.66
CA LYS A 137 -18.21 -14.03 -32.74
C LYS A 137 -18.54 -13.05 -33.86
N TYR A 138 -18.40 -13.47 -35.11
CA TYR A 138 -18.67 -12.64 -36.28
C TYR A 138 -19.01 -13.49 -37.51
N GLN A 139 -19.51 -12.83 -38.56
CA GLN A 139 -19.89 -13.48 -39.82
C GLN A 139 -19.24 -12.82 -41.03
N ILE A 140 -18.86 -13.63 -42.03
CA ILE A 140 -18.42 -13.18 -43.36
C ILE A 140 -19.14 -14.03 -44.40
N ASP A 141 -19.90 -13.39 -45.30
CA ASP A 141 -20.63 -14.07 -46.39
C ASP A 141 -21.40 -15.33 -45.89
N ASN A 142 -22.11 -15.19 -44.75
CA ASN A 142 -22.88 -16.23 -44.02
C ASN A 142 -22.07 -17.34 -43.33
N THR A 143 -20.74 -17.30 -43.32
CA THR A 143 -19.91 -18.20 -42.52
C THR A 143 -19.69 -17.61 -41.13
N ASN A 144 -19.95 -18.39 -40.07
CA ASN A 144 -19.69 -17.98 -38.70
C ASN A 144 -18.23 -18.25 -38.31
N TYR A 145 -17.66 -17.30 -37.58
CA TYR A 145 -16.32 -17.37 -37.02
C TYR A 145 -16.36 -17.04 -35.53
N GLN A 146 -15.43 -17.64 -34.79
CA GLN A 146 -15.19 -17.35 -33.39
C GLN A 146 -13.69 -17.21 -33.15
N VAL A 147 -13.31 -16.14 -32.46
CA VAL A 147 -11.94 -15.95 -31.96
C VAL A 147 -11.97 -15.72 -30.46
N THR A 148 -11.09 -16.40 -29.73
CA THR A 148 -10.91 -16.24 -28.28
C THR A 148 -9.47 -15.88 -27.95
N GLY A 149 -9.23 -15.40 -26.74
CA GLY A 149 -7.89 -15.10 -26.24
C GLY A 149 -7.94 -14.33 -24.93
N TYR A 150 -6.78 -13.95 -24.42
CA TYR A 150 -6.68 -13.23 -23.14
C TYR A 150 -6.12 -11.83 -23.33
N VAL A 151 -6.73 -10.84 -22.69
CA VAL A 151 -6.22 -9.46 -22.64
C VAL A 151 -6.35 -8.93 -21.23
N LEU A 152 -5.26 -9.02 -20.47
CA LEU A 152 -5.15 -8.45 -19.14
C LEU A 152 -5.17 -6.91 -19.18
N PRO A 153 -5.49 -6.23 -18.06
CA PRO A 153 -5.43 -4.77 -17.98
C PRO A 153 -4.08 -4.22 -18.42
N LEU A 154 -4.12 -3.18 -19.25
CA LEU A 154 -2.92 -2.57 -19.83
C LEU A 154 -2.62 -1.24 -19.17
N HIS A 155 -1.34 -0.88 -19.15
CA HIS A 155 -0.84 0.39 -18.65
C HIS A 155 0.23 0.93 -19.60
N LYS A 156 0.36 2.26 -19.66
CA LYS A 156 1.42 2.91 -20.41
C LYS A 156 2.49 3.37 -19.43
N ASN A 157 3.64 2.70 -19.44
CA ASN A 157 4.72 2.98 -18.49
C ASN A 157 5.39 4.35 -18.78
N SER A 158 6.36 4.73 -17.94
CA SER A 158 7.14 5.97 -18.06
C SER A 158 7.85 6.12 -19.42
N ASP A 159 8.23 5.00 -20.05
CA ASP A 159 8.86 4.97 -21.38
C ASP A 159 7.84 5.01 -22.53
N ASN A 160 6.58 5.32 -22.22
CA ASN A 160 5.49 5.44 -23.18
C ASN A 160 5.16 4.11 -23.89
N THR A 161 5.62 2.99 -23.34
CA THR A 161 5.39 1.63 -23.83
C THR A 161 4.16 1.03 -23.16
N VAL A 162 3.31 0.35 -23.93
CA VAL A 162 2.14 -0.34 -23.40
C VAL A 162 2.55 -1.71 -22.89
N VAL A 163 2.20 -1.99 -21.65
CA VAL A 163 2.52 -3.24 -20.95
C VAL A 163 1.29 -3.72 -20.19
N THR A 164 1.29 -4.98 -19.74
CA THR A 164 0.31 -5.45 -18.77
C THR A 164 0.53 -4.73 -17.44
N ARG A 165 -0.56 -4.23 -16.84
CA ARG A 165 -0.51 -3.46 -15.60
C ARG A 165 -0.14 -4.32 -14.40
N PHE A 166 -0.83 -5.46 -14.24
CA PHE A 166 -0.63 -6.35 -13.11
C PHE A 166 0.16 -7.58 -13.55
N VAL A 167 1.14 -7.95 -12.73
CA VAL A 167 1.99 -9.14 -12.94
C VAL A 167 1.90 -10.01 -11.69
N LYS A 168 1.40 -11.24 -11.85
CA LYS A 168 1.34 -12.25 -10.78
C LYS A 168 2.74 -12.78 -10.49
N LEU A 169 3.11 -12.85 -9.21
CA LEU A 169 4.40 -13.32 -8.73
C LEU A 169 4.23 -14.58 -7.86
N ASP A 170 5.19 -15.50 -7.93
CA ASP A 170 5.29 -16.61 -6.98
C ASP A 170 5.75 -16.15 -5.59
N ALA A 171 5.87 -17.11 -4.66
CA ALA A 171 6.27 -16.87 -3.27
C ALA A 171 7.70 -16.33 -3.14
N GLU A 172 8.55 -16.54 -4.14
CA GLU A 172 9.92 -16.04 -4.22
C GLU A 172 10.01 -14.65 -4.89
N GLY A 173 8.90 -14.12 -5.41
CA GLY A 173 8.83 -12.81 -6.07
C GLY A 173 9.17 -12.85 -7.56
N THR A 174 9.25 -14.03 -8.16
CA THR A 174 9.48 -14.19 -9.60
C THR A 174 8.15 -14.07 -10.34
N ALA A 175 8.16 -13.34 -11.46
CA ALA A 175 6.99 -13.27 -12.33
C ALA A 175 6.62 -14.67 -12.85
N LEU A 176 5.36 -15.06 -12.67
CA LEU A 176 4.87 -16.31 -13.21
C LEU A 176 4.97 -16.32 -14.74
N ALA A 177 5.14 -17.51 -15.32
CA ALA A 177 5.16 -17.69 -16.77
C ALA A 177 3.88 -17.14 -17.43
N GLU A 178 3.99 -16.79 -18.71
CA GLU A 178 2.95 -16.10 -19.48
C GLU A 178 1.60 -16.83 -19.47
N ASP A 179 1.61 -18.16 -19.58
CA ASP A 179 0.43 -19.02 -19.49
C ASP A 179 -0.22 -19.03 -18.10
N LYS A 180 0.57 -18.78 -17.05
CA LYS A 180 0.10 -18.70 -15.66
C LYS A 180 -0.41 -17.30 -15.27
N GLN A 181 -0.02 -16.24 -15.98
CA GLN A 181 -0.54 -14.89 -15.73
C GLN A 181 -2.07 -14.81 -15.93
N VAL A 182 -2.61 -15.68 -16.78
CA VAL A 182 -4.04 -15.74 -17.13
C VAL A 182 -4.82 -16.81 -16.36
N MET A 183 -4.18 -17.55 -15.43
CA MET A 183 -4.83 -18.58 -14.62
C MET A 183 -5.51 -18.00 -13.38
N THR A 184 -6.58 -18.66 -12.94
CA THR A 184 -7.31 -18.31 -11.71
C THR A 184 -6.65 -18.96 -10.49
N MET A 185 -7.00 -18.49 -9.29
CA MET A 185 -6.46 -19.01 -8.02
C MET A 185 -6.79 -20.49 -7.80
N GLU A 186 -7.82 -21.04 -8.48
CA GLU A 186 -8.13 -22.47 -8.44
C GLU A 186 -7.07 -23.35 -9.13
N THR A 187 -6.26 -22.76 -10.02
CA THR A 187 -5.40 -23.49 -10.95
C THR A 187 -3.94 -23.02 -10.94
N SER A 188 -3.66 -21.85 -10.36
CA SER A 188 -2.32 -21.33 -10.16
C SER A 188 -2.27 -20.58 -8.84
N ASP A 189 -1.31 -20.93 -7.98
CA ASP A 189 -1.03 -20.18 -6.75
C ASP A 189 -0.10 -19.01 -7.09
N TRP A 190 -0.51 -17.79 -6.75
CA TRP A 190 0.38 -16.61 -6.71
C TRP A 190 0.27 -15.96 -5.34
N SER A 191 1.41 -15.50 -4.84
CA SER A 191 1.48 -14.92 -3.50
C SER A 191 1.42 -13.40 -3.53
N CYS A 192 1.80 -12.79 -4.66
CA CYS A 192 1.81 -11.34 -4.82
C CYS A 192 1.43 -10.90 -6.23
N VAL A 193 1.10 -9.62 -6.35
CA VAL A 193 0.87 -8.92 -7.61
C VAL A 193 1.73 -7.66 -7.64
N GLN A 194 2.55 -7.51 -8.67
CA GLN A 194 3.20 -6.25 -8.97
C GLN A 194 2.24 -5.37 -9.79
N ASP A 195 1.98 -4.14 -9.33
CA ASP A 195 1.30 -3.11 -10.11
C ASP A 195 2.34 -2.22 -10.80
N VAL A 196 2.50 -2.39 -12.11
CA VAL A 196 3.45 -1.63 -12.92
C VAL A 196 3.10 -0.13 -12.97
N SER A 197 1.86 0.25 -12.69
CA SER A 197 1.46 1.67 -12.71
C SER A 197 1.98 2.47 -11.51
N SER A 198 2.12 1.82 -10.35
CA SER A 198 2.65 2.43 -9.12
C SER A 198 4.04 1.90 -8.75
N ASN A 199 4.51 0.85 -9.43
CA ASN A 199 5.70 0.07 -9.09
C ASN A 199 5.67 -0.52 -7.66
N LEU A 200 4.45 -0.73 -7.13
CA LEU A 200 4.22 -1.39 -5.84
C LEU A 200 4.04 -2.89 -6.04
N THR A 201 4.44 -3.67 -5.04
CA THR A 201 4.13 -5.09 -4.93
C THR A 201 3.14 -5.29 -3.80
N TRP A 202 2.00 -5.90 -4.12
CA TRP A 202 0.92 -6.15 -3.17
C TRP A 202 0.90 -7.62 -2.77
N GLN A 203 0.69 -7.85 -1.48
CA GLN A 203 0.36 -9.17 -0.98
C GLN A 203 -0.98 -9.61 -1.59
N VAL A 204 -1.06 -10.88 -1.99
CA VAL A 204 -2.33 -11.55 -2.26
C VAL A 204 -2.65 -12.45 -1.09
N LEU A 205 -3.78 -12.19 -0.45
CA LEU A 205 -4.30 -13.02 0.64
C LEU A 205 -4.49 -14.46 0.15
N GLN A 206 -4.37 -15.42 1.05
CA GLN A 206 -4.42 -16.85 0.74
C GLN A 206 -5.67 -17.51 1.33
N ALA A 207 -6.08 -18.67 0.82
CA ALA A 207 -7.20 -19.42 1.41
C ALA A 207 -6.96 -19.92 2.84
N ASN A 208 -5.69 -20.06 3.24
CA ASN A 208 -5.27 -20.56 4.55
C ASN A 208 -3.81 -20.16 4.85
N GLY A 209 -3.35 -20.48 6.06
CA GLY A 209 -1.98 -20.21 6.51
C GLY A 209 -1.83 -18.86 7.21
N GLU A 210 -0.59 -18.38 7.34
CA GLU A 210 -0.25 -17.16 8.08
C GLU A 210 -0.79 -15.88 7.42
N PHE A 211 -1.04 -15.93 6.10
CA PHE A 211 -1.53 -14.82 5.29
C PHE A 211 -2.94 -15.07 4.76
N ALA A 212 -3.76 -15.78 5.55
CA ALA A 212 -5.11 -16.15 5.15
C ALA A 212 -6.05 -14.93 5.06
N PHE A 213 -7.01 -14.99 4.15
CA PHE A 213 -7.95 -13.88 3.88
C PHE A 213 -8.93 -13.60 5.02
N ASP A 214 -9.19 -14.59 5.86
CA ASP A 214 -10.08 -14.51 7.02
C ASP A 214 -9.31 -14.17 8.31
N SER A 215 -8.02 -13.87 8.20
CA SER A 215 -7.21 -13.42 9.33
C SER A 215 -7.53 -11.97 9.71
N THR A 216 -7.72 -11.74 10.99
CA THR A 216 -8.01 -10.43 11.58
C THR A 216 -6.94 -10.05 12.59
N TYR A 217 -6.59 -8.77 12.61
CA TYR A 217 -5.46 -8.24 13.37
C TYR A 217 -5.88 -7.01 14.16
N TYR A 218 -5.37 -6.89 15.39
CA TYR A 218 -5.33 -5.59 16.06
C TYR A 218 -4.36 -4.66 15.33
N TRP A 219 -4.69 -3.37 15.27
CA TRP A 219 -3.79 -2.40 14.67
C TRP A 219 -2.60 -2.12 15.61
N GLY A 220 -1.37 -2.30 15.12
CA GLY A 220 -0.11 -2.11 15.84
C GLY A 220 0.06 -2.99 17.09
N ASP A 221 1.18 -2.88 17.77
CA ASP A 221 1.42 -3.52 19.07
C ASP A 221 0.69 -2.80 20.20
N ARG A 222 -0.64 -3.02 20.31
CA ARG A 222 -1.50 -2.33 21.28
C ARG A 222 -1.75 -3.11 22.57
N VAL A 223 -1.82 -2.36 23.67
CA VAL A 223 -2.46 -2.77 24.93
C VAL A 223 -3.96 -2.88 24.67
N VAL A 224 -4.44 -4.10 24.44
CA VAL A 224 -5.87 -4.34 24.25
C VAL A 224 -6.59 -4.08 25.58
N ASN A 225 -7.47 -3.07 25.62
CA ASN A 225 -8.52 -3.03 26.63
C ASN A 225 -9.55 -4.09 26.24
N ASN A 226 -9.29 -5.34 26.62
CA ASN A 226 -10.03 -6.59 26.31
C ASN A 226 -11.51 -6.61 26.72
N ARG A 227 -12.11 -5.48 27.08
CA ARG A 227 -13.23 -5.55 28.01
C ARG A 227 -14.57 -5.93 27.41
N ASP A 228 -14.83 -5.86 26.10
CA ASP A 228 -16.16 -6.24 25.57
C ASP A 228 -16.33 -6.75 24.10
N PHE A 229 -15.29 -7.00 23.27
CA PHE A 229 -15.49 -7.44 21.86
C PHE A 229 -14.46 -8.45 21.30
N SER A 230 -14.73 -8.98 20.09
CA SER A 230 -14.13 -10.16 19.45
C SER A 230 -12.60 -10.22 19.48
N GLU A 231 -12.07 -11.42 19.74
CA GLU A 231 -10.63 -11.70 19.69
C GLU A 231 -10.13 -11.70 18.24
N SER A 232 -8.96 -11.10 18.01
CA SER A 232 -8.23 -11.25 16.75
C SER A 232 -7.95 -12.74 16.49
N ALA A 233 -8.12 -13.19 15.25
CA ALA A 233 -7.86 -14.56 14.84
C ALA A 233 -7.00 -14.56 13.58
N CYS A 234 -5.82 -15.17 13.64
CA CYS A 234 -4.89 -15.23 12.52
C CYS A 234 -4.04 -16.50 12.58
N GLY A 235 -3.31 -16.80 11.49
CA GLY A 235 -2.41 -17.96 11.42
C GLY A 235 -1.04 -17.78 12.09
N LEU A 236 -0.75 -16.63 12.70
CA LEU A 236 0.55 -16.34 13.30
C LEU A 236 0.77 -17.12 14.61
N ASN A 237 2.02 -17.54 14.86
CA ASN A 237 2.43 -18.14 16.13
C ASN A 237 2.74 -17.10 17.23
N THR A 238 2.00 -15.99 17.25
CA THR A 238 2.14 -14.89 18.20
C THR A 238 0.82 -14.09 18.26
N VAL A 239 0.80 -12.99 19.00
CA VAL A 239 -0.37 -12.09 19.06
C VAL A 239 -0.72 -11.59 17.65
N CYS A 240 -1.99 -11.70 17.27
CA CYS A 240 -2.50 -11.26 15.98
C CYS A 240 -2.64 -9.74 15.94
N ASN A 241 -1.53 -9.06 15.68
CA ASN A 241 -1.47 -7.64 15.43
C ASN A 241 -0.69 -7.32 14.15
N THR A 242 -0.87 -6.13 13.60
CA THR A 242 -0.25 -5.76 12.32
C THR A 242 1.27 -5.67 12.39
N ASP A 243 1.85 -5.33 13.55
CA ASP A 243 3.31 -5.27 13.72
C ASP A 243 3.93 -6.68 13.60
N ASN A 244 3.30 -7.68 14.19
CA ASN A 244 3.69 -9.09 14.06
C ASN A 244 3.44 -9.64 12.66
N LEU A 245 2.36 -9.24 11.99
CA LEU A 245 2.08 -9.59 10.60
C LEU A 245 3.19 -9.07 9.66
N ILE A 246 3.56 -7.79 9.83
CA ILE A 246 4.65 -7.16 9.08
C ILE A 246 5.98 -7.88 9.36
N ALA A 247 6.28 -8.15 10.64
CA ALA A 247 7.50 -8.84 11.03
C ALA A 247 7.57 -10.26 10.43
N ALA A 248 6.46 -11.00 10.40
CA ALA A 248 6.36 -12.32 9.80
C ALA A 248 6.63 -12.27 8.29
N ALA A 249 5.97 -11.35 7.56
CA ALA A 249 6.16 -11.18 6.12
C ALA A 249 7.60 -10.81 5.75
N ASN A 250 8.22 -9.89 6.50
CA ASN A 250 9.60 -9.45 6.28
C ASN A 250 10.62 -10.53 6.62
N SER A 251 10.41 -11.29 7.69
CA SER A 251 11.27 -12.41 8.10
C SER A 251 11.23 -13.56 7.09
N GLN A 252 10.04 -13.87 6.57
CA GLN A 252 9.87 -14.89 5.52
C GLN A 252 10.32 -14.45 4.14
N GLN A 253 10.63 -13.16 3.98
CA GLN A 253 10.86 -12.54 2.68
C GLN A 253 9.72 -12.85 1.70
N LEU A 254 8.46 -12.65 2.12
CA LEU A 254 7.29 -12.95 1.29
C LEU A 254 7.45 -12.28 -0.09
N CYS A 255 7.38 -13.07 -1.16
CA CYS A 255 7.63 -12.62 -2.54
C CYS A 255 9.01 -11.98 -2.76
N GLY A 256 10.03 -12.47 -2.05
CA GLY A 256 11.40 -11.97 -2.10
C GLY A 256 11.59 -10.56 -1.51
N LYS A 257 10.60 -10.04 -0.77
CA LYS A 257 10.60 -8.66 -0.22
C LYS A 257 10.77 -8.65 1.30
N SER A 258 11.47 -7.65 1.81
CA SER A 258 11.72 -7.46 3.25
C SER A 258 11.36 -6.05 3.74
N ASP A 259 10.59 -5.31 2.94
CA ASP A 259 10.11 -3.94 3.18
C ASP A 259 8.58 -3.87 3.21
N TRP A 260 7.92 -4.97 3.58
CA TRP A 260 6.48 -5.03 3.78
C TRP A 260 6.04 -4.08 4.89
N ARG A 261 4.89 -3.45 4.65
CA ARG A 261 4.23 -2.52 5.58
C ARG A 261 2.72 -2.53 5.34
N LEU A 262 1.98 -1.91 6.26
CA LEU A 262 0.60 -1.50 5.96
C LEU A 262 0.60 -0.41 4.86
N PRO A 263 -0.38 -0.39 3.96
CA PRO A 263 -0.46 0.63 2.91
C PRO A 263 -0.97 1.96 3.43
N THR A 264 -0.51 3.06 2.83
CA THR A 264 -1.14 4.38 2.97
C THR A 264 -2.49 4.42 2.25
N ARG A 265 -3.28 5.47 2.49
CA ARG A 265 -4.52 5.69 1.73
C ARG A 265 -4.22 5.87 0.24
N ASN A 266 -3.19 6.64 -0.11
CA ASN A 266 -2.80 6.89 -1.49
C ASN A 266 -2.26 5.63 -2.19
N GLU A 267 -1.61 4.71 -1.47
CA GLU A 267 -1.22 3.41 -1.99
C GLU A 267 -2.45 2.55 -2.28
N TRP A 268 -3.39 2.43 -1.34
CA TRP A 268 -4.66 1.72 -1.57
C TRP A 268 -5.34 2.17 -2.85
N LYS A 269 -5.48 3.49 -3.06
CA LYS A 269 -6.07 4.06 -4.28
C LYS A 269 -5.41 3.62 -5.57
N THR A 270 -4.15 3.17 -5.55
CA THR A 270 -3.50 2.69 -6.77
C THR A 270 -4.22 1.47 -7.33
N ILE A 271 -4.63 0.50 -6.50
CA ILE A 271 -5.27 -0.73 -6.97
C ILE A 271 -6.80 -0.66 -7.07
N LEU A 272 -7.42 0.43 -6.58
CA LEU A 272 -8.85 0.67 -6.73
C LEU A 272 -9.17 1.14 -8.15
N THR A 273 -10.24 0.59 -8.73
CA THR A 273 -10.71 0.99 -10.06
C THR A 273 -12.15 1.50 -9.99
N ASN A 274 -12.36 2.80 -10.17
CA ASN A 274 -13.66 3.46 -9.97
C ASN A 274 -14.82 2.87 -10.79
N ASP A 275 -14.56 2.41 -12.02
CA ASP A 275 -15.62 1.78 -12.81
C ASP A 275 -15.96 0.37 -12.31
N MET A 276 -15.13 -0.24 -11.46
CA MET A 276 -15.45 -1.42 -10.69
C MET A 276 -16.15 -1.06 -9.37
N LEU A 277 -16.89 0.05 -9.25
CA LEU A 277 -17.82 0.27 -8.13
C LEU A 277 -19.14 -0.49 -8.36
N ASP A 278 -19.71 -1.12 -7.32
CA ASP A 278 -21.05 -1.75 -7.35
C ASP A 278 -21.65 -1.77 -5.94
N ASP A 279 -22.20 -0.62 -5.54
CA ASP A 279 -22.80 -0.40 -4.22
C ASP A 279 -23.98 -1.35 -3.93
N ASN A 280 -24.68 -1.80 -4.97
CA ASN A 280 -25.82 -2.69 -4.79
C ASN A 280 -25.38 -4.08 -4.33
N LYS A 281 -24.24 -4.56 -4.85
CA LYS A 281 -23.65 -5.85 -4.47
C LYS A 281 -22.62 -5.73 -3.35
N ARG A 282 -22.24 -4.50 -2.96
CA ARG A 282 -21.22 -4.21 -1.94
C ARG A 282 -19.89 -4.90 -2.23
N LEU A 283 -19.50 -4.85 -3.50
CA LEU A 283 -18.24 -5.42 -3.97
C LEU A 283 -17.16 -4.34 -3.98
N SER A 284 -15.95 -4.71 -3.56
CA SER A 284 -14.79 -3.83 -3.64
C SER A 284 -14.49 -3.47 -5.12
N PRO A 285 -13.73 -2.40 -5.38
CA PRO A 285 -13.30 -1.98 -6.70
C PRO A 285 -11.93 -2.55 -7.05
N VAL A 286 -11.53 -3.60 -6.33
CA VAL A 286 -10.28 -4.31 -6.54
C VAL A 286 -10.59 -5.44 -7.49
N ASP A 287 -9.70 -5.64 -8.45
CA ASP A 287 -9.89 -6.68 -9.44
C ASP A 287 -9.67 -8.07 -8.83
N SER A 288 -10.77 -8.79 -8.59
CA SER A 288 -10.76 -10.13 -7.99
C SER A 288 -10.05 -11.18 -8.84
N PHE A 289 -9.79 -10.92 -10.12
CA PHE A 289 -8.93 -11.79 -10.93
C PHE A 289 -7.47 -11.81 -10.45
N PHE A 290 -7.02 -10.69 -9.87
CA PHE A 290 -5.67 -10.54 -9.29
C PHE A 290 -5.67 -10.67 -7.76
N PHE A 291 -6.76 -10.23 -7.11
CA PHE A 291 -6.93 -10.23 -5.65
C PHE A 291 -8.20 -11.00 -5.23
N PRO A 292 -8.22 -12.34 -5.40
CA PRO A 292 -9.44 -13.14 -5.36
C PRO A 292 -10.16 -13.18 -4.02
N TYR A 293 -9.48 -12.85 -2.93
CA TYR A 293 -10.07 -12.93 -1.58
C TYR A 293 -10.43 -11.58 -0.97
N VAL A 294 -10.19 -10.45 -1.64
CA VAL A 294 -10.55 -9.14 -1.10
C VAL A 294 -12.07 -9.02 -0.90
N ASP A 295 -12.84 -9.54 -1.86
CA ASP A 295 -14.31 -9.57 -1.81
C ASP A 295 -14.89 -10.71 -0.95
N ALA A 296 -14.07 -11.65 -0.48
CA ALA A 296 -14.55 -12.80 0.30
C ALA A 296 -15.17 -12.40 1.65
N ASN A 297 -14.83 -11.21 2.14
CA ASN A 297 -15.28 -10.70 3.43
C ASN A 297 -16.44 -9.69 3.34
N TYR A 298 -16.93 -9.33 2.14
CA TYR A 298 -18.07 -8.43 1.90
C TYR A 298 -18.03 -7.06 2.61
N ASP A 299 -17.76 -5.98 1.87
CA ASP A 299 -17.88 -4.61 2.40
C ASP A 299 -17.05 -4.36 3.68
N GLU A 300 -15.94 -5.07 3.86
CA GLU A 300 -15.13 -4.98 5.08
C GLU A 300 -14.01 -3.94 4.99
N ALA A 301 -13.54 -3.55 6.17
CA ALA A 301 -12.49 -2.56 6.35
C ALA A 301 -11.11 -3.19 6.48
N TYR A 302 -10.11 -2.58 5.84
CA TYR A 302 -8.70 -2.98 5.90
C TYR A 302 -7.86 -1.92 6.57
N TRP A 303 -6.97 -2.31 7.47
CA TRP A 303 -6.06 -1.37 8.12
C TRP A 303 -5.17 -0.63 7.11
N SER A 304 -4.97 0.66 7.38
CA SER A 304 -3.95 1.50 6.75
C SER A 304 -2.79 1.77 7.70
N SER A 305 -1.71 2.34 7.19
CA SER A 305 -0.57 2.82 8.00
C SER A 305 -0.86 4.11 8.77
N SER A 306 -2.05 4.71 8.64
CA SER A 306 -2.35 6.02 9.19
C SER A 306 -2.83 5.93 10.65
N TYR A 307 -2.32 6.86 11.47
CA TYR A 307 -2.62 6.95 12.89
C TYR A 307 -2.64 8.40 13.37
N THR A 308 -3.67 8.74 14.12
CA THR A 308 -3.83 10.05 14.74
C THR A 308 -3.85 9.91 16.25
N GLN A 309 -2.93 10.60 16.93
CA GLN A 309 -2.94 10.70 18.39
C GLN A 309 -3.56 12.02 18.85
N TYR A 310 -4.15 12.03 20.05
CA TYR A 310 -4.71 13.21 20.71
C TYR A 310 -3.79 13.70 21.84
N PRO A 311 -3.74 15.03 22.15
CA PRO A 311 -2.84 15.54 23.19
C PRO A 311 -3.17 14.96 24.58
N ASN A 312 -4.46 14.77 24.85
CA ASN A 312 -4.98 14.30 26.13
C ASN A 312 -5.61 12.90 26.04
N GLY A 313 -5.32 12.14 24.97
CA GLY A 313 -6.12 10.98 24.58
C GLY A 313 -7.45 11.40 23.94
N HIS A 314 -8.16 10.45 23.33
CA HIS A 314 -9.42 10.72 22.63
C HIS A 314 -10.48 11.35 23.54
N ASP A 315 -10.54 10.92 24.80
CA ASP A 315 -11.43 11.48 25.81
C ASP A 315 -10.67 12.45 26.72
N SER A 316 -11.17 13.67 26.86
CA SER A 316 -10.60 14.71 27.73
C SER A 316 -10.45 14.32 29.20
N ASN A 317 -11.19 13.30 29.66
CA ASN A 317 -11.10 12.71 30.98
C ASN A 317 -11.00 11.17 30.86
N ALA A 318 -10.02 10.67 30.10
CA ALA A 318 -9.77 9.24 29.98
C ALA A 318 -9.67 8.58 31.36
N VAL A 319 -10.47 7.55 31.60
CA VAL A 319 -10.45 6.78 32.85
C VAL A 319 -9.83 5.43 32.56
N GLU A 320 -8.85 5.03 33.36
CA GLU A 320 -8.24 3.71 33.23
C GLU A 320 -9.32 2.61 33.33
N GLY A 321 -9.45 1.81 32.26
CA GLY A 321 -10.47 0.77 32.16
C GLY A 321 -11.87 1.27 31.77
N ASP A 322 -12.01 2.47 31.21
CA ASP A 322 -13.27 2.88 30.58
C ASP A 322 -13.66 1.97 29.41
N TRP A 323 -14.95 1.98 29.07
CA TRP A 323 -15.52 1.12 28.04
C TRP A 323 -15.07 1.50 26.62
N GLN A 324 -14.60 2.74 26.40
CA GLN A 324 -14.12 3.19 25.10
C GLN A 324 -12.67 2.75 24.85
N GLY A 325 -11.98 2.31 25.90
CA GLY A 325 -10.56 2.02 25.87
C GLY A 325 -9.71 3.29 25.77
N SER A 326 -10.27 4.46 26.09
CA SER A 326 -9.57 5.74 26.00
C SER A 326 -8.49 5.84 27.07
N ASN A 327 -7.26 6.10 26.66
CA ASN A 327 -6.17 6.48 27.56
C ASN A 327 -5.22 7.45 26.84
N ALA A 328 -4.29 8.06 27.57
CA ALA A 328 -3.36 9.07 27.03
C ALA A 328 -2.41 8.54 25.92
N THR A 329 -2.37 7.23 25.71
CA THR A 329 -1.56 6.55 24.69
C THR A 329 -2.39 6.00 23.53
N VAL A 330 -3.73 6.03 23.61
CA VAL A 330 -4.61 5.54 22.56
C VAL A 330 -5.03 6.68 21.63
N GLY A 331 -4.85 6.43 20.34
CA GLY A 331 -5.35 7.25 19.25
C GLY A 331 -6.03 6.36 18.21
N ASP A 332 -6.32 6.97 17.07
CA ASP A 332 -7.22 6.42 16.08
C ASP A 332 -6.40 5.90 14.91
N ALA A 333 -6.53 4.61 14.63
CA ALA A 333 -6.04 4.06 13.38
C ALA A 333 -7.07 4.32 12.27
N TYR A 334 -6.62 4.20 11.04
CA TYR A 334 -7.46 4.42 9.87
C TYR A 334 -7.62 3.14 9.09
N VAL A 335 -8.80 2.98 8.47
CA VAL A 335 -9.07 1.90 7.54
C VAL A 335 -9.41 2.43 6.17
N MET A 336 -9.13 1.61 5.16
CA MET A 336 -9.77 1.71 3.86
C MET A 336 -11.02 0.84 3.86
N TRP A 337 -12.20 1.43 3.71
CA TRP A 337 -13.43 0.67 3.46
C TRP A 337 -13.48 0.17 2.03
N MET A 338 -13.76 -1.11 1.83
CA MET A 338 -13.87 -1.69 0.48
C MET A 338 -15.31 -1.59 -0.06
N GLY A 339 -15.96 -0.44 0.13
CA GLY A 339 -17.38 -0.17 -0.12
C GLY A 339 -17.66 1.08 -0.99
N SER A 340 -18.85 1.68 -0.89
CA SER A 340 -19.40 2.61 -1.91
C SER A 340 -18.60 3.87 -2.28
N ASP A 341 -17.63 4.27 -1.47
CA ASP A 341 -16.81 5.46 -1.70
C ASP A 341 -15.31 5.25 -1.46
N PHE A 342 -14.90 4.02 -1.12
CA PHE A 342 -13.56 3.70 -0.63
C PHE A 342 -13.05 4.72 0.36
N ALA A 343 -13.91 5.05 1.32
CA ALA A 343 -13.59 6.02 2.34
C ALA A 343 -12.39 5.54 3.15
N ASP A 344 -11.47 6.48 3.34
CA ASP A 344 -10.49 6.37 4.40
C ASP A 344 -11.17 6.87 5.67
N GLU A 345 -11.50 5.93 6.55
CA GLU A 345 -12.24 6.22 7.76
C GLU A 345 -11.37 6.10 8.99
N ARG A 346 -11.54 7.09 9.84
CA ARG A 346 -10.95 7.13 11.17
C ARG A 346 -11.71 6.20 12.09
N MET A 347 -11.03 5.21 12.65
CA MET A 347 -11.60 4.32 13.64
C MET A 347 -11.42 4.91 15.04
N PRO A 348 -12.49 5.26 15.77
CA PRO A 348 -12.36 5.73 17.15
C PRO A 348 -11.69 4.66 18.03
N PRO A 349 -11.16 5.00 19.22
CA PRO A 349 -10.40 4.10 20.09
C PRO A 349 -11.06 2.74 20.31
N ARG A 350 -12.40 2.73 20.50
CA ARG A 350 -13.17 1.49 20.59
C ARG A 350 -13.04 0.63 19.33
N SER A 351 -13.27 1.22 18.16
CA SER A 351 -13.20 0.52 16.87
C SER A 351 -11.76 0.20 16.46
N THR A 352 -10.77 0.96 16.94
CA THR A 352 -9.35 0.60 16.73
C THR A 352 -8.94 -0.62 17.56
N ASN A 353 -9.65 -0.89 18.66
CA ASN A 353 -9.45 -2.09 19.47
C ASN A 353 -10.26 -3.30 18.93
N GLU A 354 -10.98 -3.16 17.82
CA GLU A 354 -11.61 -4.28 17.13
C GLU A 354 -10.66 -4.83 16.07
N PRO A 355 -10.51 -6.15 15.94
CA PRO A 355 -9.63 -6.71 14.93
C PRO A 355 -10.24 -6.52 13.53
N ARG A 356 -9.41 -6.14 12.55
CA ARG A 356 -9.82 -5.93 11.15
C ARG A 356 -8.88 -6.67 10.20
N LEU A 357 -9.25 -6.71 8.93
CA LEU A 357 -8.45 -7.30 7.87
C LEU A 357 -7.21 -6.44 7.59
N SER A 358 -6.20 -7.04 6.97
CA SER A 358 -4.97 -6.35 6.57
C SER A 358 -4.42 -6.96 5.31
N MET A 359 -3.87 -6.11 4.43
CA MET A 359 -3.15 -6.52 3.24
C MET A 359 -1.89 -5.66 3.15
N LEU A 360 -0.75 -6.30 2.94
CA LEU A 360 0.54 -5.61 2.96
C LEU A 360 0.94 -5.12 1.56
N VAL A 361 1.79 -4.10 1.55
CA VAL A 361 2.42 -3.55 0.35
C VAL A 361 3.93 -3.40 0.54
N SER A 362 4.69 -3.50 -0.55
CA SER A 362 6.14 -3.35 -0.66
C SER A 362 6.50 -2.44 -1.84
N GLY A 363 7.63 -1.74 -1.78
CA GLY A 363 8.07 -0.74 -2.77
C GLY A 363 8.15 0.66 -2.20
N SER A 364 8.45 1.65 -3.05
CA SER A 364 8.55 3.06 -2.65
C SER A 364 7.22 3.56 -2.07
N VAL A 365 7.28 4.21 -0.91
CA VAL A 365 6.08 4.72 -0.23
C VAL A 365 5.41 5.82 -1.06
N ILE A 366 4.09 5.73 -1.23
CA ILE A 366 3.27 6.83 -1.76
C ILE A 366 2.58 7.49 -0.57
N ALA A 367 3.17 8.57 -0.04
CA ALA A 367 2.69 9.23 1.17
C ALA A 367 1.28 9.80 1.01
N ASP A 368 0.54 9.84 2.11
CA ASP A 368 -0.71 10.62 2.22
C ASP A 368 -0.42 12.11 2.31
N ASP A 369 -1.39 12.95 1.98
CA ASP A 369 -1.21 14.41 2.04
C ASP A 369 -0.96 14.85 3.50
N ALA A 370 -0.01 15.77 3.70
CA ALA A 370 0.32 16.31 5.02
C ALA A 370 -0.78 17.28 5.49
N GLU A 371 -1.88 16.77 6.04
CA GLU A 371 -3.06 17.61 6.35
C GLU A 371 -2.89 18.54 7.57
N ASN A 372 -1.82 18.38 8.38
CA ASN A 372 -1.70 19.05 9.68
C ASN A 372 -0.31 19.61 10.03
N THR A 373 0.57 19.84 9.06
CA THR A 373 1.93 20.34 9.32
C THR A 373 1.95 21.75 9.92
N ILE A 374 2.75 21.92 10.97
CA ILE A 374 3.13 23.21 11.54
C ILE A 374 4.60 23.45 11.19
N GLY A 375 4.93 24.67 10.72
CA GLY A 375 6.31 25.06 10.44
C GLY A 375 7.19 25.17 11.69
N GLY A 376 8.29 25.91 11.58
CA GLY A 376 9.17 26.20 12.72
C GLY A 376 8.42 26.77 13.92
N ILE A 377 8.63 26.22 15.12
CA ILE A 377 8.04 26.75 16.34
C ILE A 377 8.67 28.11 16.64
N THR A 378 7.86 29.16 16.61
CA THR A 378 8.30 30.53 16.93
C THR A 378 8.28 30.83 18.42
N ALA A 379 7.55 30.02 19.21
CA ALA A 379 7.54 30.15 20.65
C ALA A 379 8.90 29.78 21.24
N PRO A 380 9.38 30.47 22.29
CA PRO A 380 10.66 30.14 22.91
C PRO A 380 10.56 28.80 23.64
N LEU A 381 11.16 27.76 23.07
CA LEU A 381 11.26 26.44 23.68
C LEU A 381 12.46 26.40 24.63
N LYS A 382 12.23 26.69 25.92
CA LYS A 382 13.29 26.66 26.92
C LYS A 382 13.67 25.22 27.28
N ALA A 383 14.97 24.95 27.33
CA ALA A 383 15.49 23.68 27.85
C ALA A 383 14.99 23.42 29.29
N GLU A 384 14.80 22.16 29.63
CA GLU A 384 14.47 21.76 31.00
C GLU A 384 15.65 22.06 31.94
N VAL A 385 15.35 22.60 33.13
CA VAL A 385 16.35 22.95 34.15
C VAL A 385 16.57 21.77 35.09
N ASN A 386 17.82 21.32 35.21
CA ASN A 386 18.22 20.34 36.22
C ASN A 386 19.69 20.55 36.65
N ALA A 387 19.86 20.99 37.89
CA ALA A 387 21.16 21.23 38.50
C ALA A 387 22.11 20.00 38.55
N LYS A 388 21.58 18.77 38.43
CA LYS A 388 22.41 17.55 38.42
C LYS A 388 22.98 17.22 37.04
N GLY A 389 22.35 17.67 35.97
CA GLY A 389 22.78 17.39 34.60
C GLY A 389 22.65 15.95 34.11
N ASP A 390 22.07 15.03 34.90
CA ASP A 390 21.89 13.60 34.56
C ASP A 390 20.42 13.11 34.66
N GLU A 391 20.11 12.03 33.92
CA GLU A 391 18.76 11.46 33.75
C GLU A 391 18.03 11.09 35.04
N ASP A 392 16.83 11.65 35.22
CA ASP A 392 15.94 11.32 36.33
C ASP A 392 14.57 10.77 35.86
N SER A 393 13.71 10.41 36.83
CA SER A 393 12.39 9.85 36.52
C SER A 393 11.46 10.84 35.81
N LYS A 394 11.63 12.15 36.02
CA LYS A 394 10.82 13.17 35.33
C LYS A 394 11.22 13.24 33.86
N TRP A 395 12.50 13.13 33.56
CA TRP A 395 13.02 13.15 32.19
C TRP A 395 12.51 12.00 31.35
N LYS A 396 12.47 10.78 31.90
CA LYS A 396 11.89 9.63 31.20
C LYS A 396 10.42 9.85 30.84
N SER A 397 9.68 10.60 31.66
CA SER A 397 8.26 10.86 31.45
C SER A 397 7.97 11.94 30.39
N ARG A 398 8.96 12.77 30.03
CA ARG A 398 8.86 13.81 28.98
C ARG A 398 8.55 13.21 27.62
N PHE A 399 9.18 12.09 27.31
CA PHE A 399 9.09 11.49 25.98
C PHE A 399 8.11 10.31 25.94
N THR A 400 7.66 9.97 24.74
CA THR A 400 6.95 8.72 24.44
C THR A 400 7.63 8.07 23.26
N LYS A 401 8.04 6.80 23.39
CA LYS A 401 8.58 6.00 22.30
C LYS A 401 7.45 5.58 21.36
N LEU A 402 7.64 5.81 20.07
CA LEU A 402 6.66 5.52 19.03
C LEU A 402 7.16 4.44 18.06
N GLY A 403 6.23 3.64 17.54
CA GLY A 403 6.43 2.70 16.45
C GLY A 403 6.43 3.36 15.07
N VAL A 404 6.57 2.53 14.03
CA VAL A 404 6.80 2.98 12.64
C VAL A 404 5.66 3.80 12.03
N SER A 405 4.44 3.65 12.52
CA SER A 405 3.27 4.41 12.08
C SER A 405 2.94 5.59 13.00
N GLY A 406 3.83 5.91 13.95
CA GLY A 406 3.64 7.04 14.89
C GLY A 406 2.80 6.71 16.12
N GLN A 407 2.47 5.44 16.35
CA GLN A 407 1.76 4.98 17.54
C GLN A 407 2.66 4.85 18.77
N PRO A 408 2.21 5.20 19.98
CA PRO A 408 2.92 4.84 21.20
C PRO A 408 3.14 3.34 21.29
N LEU A 409 4.38 2.93 21.57
CA LEU A 409 4.68 1.53 21.86
C LEU A 409 4.02 1.11 23.18
N GLN A 410 3.59 -0.15 23.25
CA GLN A 410 3.11 -0.74 24.51
C GLN A 410 4.22 -0.70 25.58
N ASP A 411 5.40 -1.20 25.25
CA ASP A 411 6.55 -1.18 26.15
C ASP A 411 7.35 0.13 25.97
N GLN A 412 7.19 1.07 26.90
CA GLN A 412 7.97 2.30 26.91
C GLN A 412 9.44 2.08 27.33
N ASP A 413 9.80 0.89 27.82
CA ASP A 413 11.18 0.47 28.06
C ASP A 413 11.77 -0.31 26.86
N ALA A 414 11.03 -0.45 25.74
CA ALA A 414 11.49 -1.13 24.54
C ALA A 414 12.88 -0.63 24.08
N ALA A 415 13.75 -1.59 23.74
CA ALA A 415 15.10 -1.28 23.25
C ALA A 415 15.09 -0.62 21.87
N GLU A 416 14.07 -0.90 21.07
CA GLU A 416 13.90 -0.37 19.73
C GLU A 416 12.56 0.37 19.57
N TRP A 417 12.62 1.51 18.89
CA TRP A 417 11.49 2.36 18.53
C TRP A 417 11.89 3.23 17.32
N ALA A 418 10.91 3.82 16.64
CA ALA A 418 11.12 4.57 15.40
C ALA A 418 11.42 6.07 15.65
N CYS A 419 10.66 6.72 16.54
CA CYS A 419 10.85 8.12 16.90
C CYS A 419 10.30 8.44 18.29
N SER A 420 10.63 9.62 18.81
CA SER A 420 10.27 10.04 20.16
C SER A 420 9.37 11.27 20.13
N ARG A 421 8.18 11.17 20.73
CA ARG A 421 7.31 12.32 20.97
C ARG A 421 7.78 13.09 22.18
N ASP A 422 7.89 14.41 22.08
CA ASP A 422 8.15 15.32 23.19
C ASP A 422 6.85 15.95 23.71
N LYS A 423 6.55 15.78 25.00
CA LYS A 423 5.34 16.33 25.65
C LYS A 423 5.63 17.55 26.51
N PHE A 424 6.89 17.95 26.65
CA PHE A 424 7.29 18.98 27.61
C PHE A 424 6.68 20.35 27.29
N PHE A 425 6.55 20.67 26.01
CA PHE A 425 6.14 22.00 25.53
C PHE A 425 4.65 22.18 25.32
N ALA A 426 3.81 21.32 25.93
CA ALA A 426 2.36 21.37 25.75
C ALA A 426 1.73 22.70 26.22
N THR A 427 2.41 23.46 27.09
CA THR A 427 1.95 24.77 27.57
C THR A 427 2.33 25.89 26.60
N GLU A 428 3.54 25.85 26.04
CA GLU A 428 4.12 26.84 25.14
C GLU A 428 3.55 26.72 23.72
N VAL A 429 3.31 25.48 23.27
CA VAL A 429 2.73 25.15 21.96
C VAL A 429 1.56 24.19 22.14
N PRO A 430 0.41 24.68 22.63
CA PRO A 430 -0.78 23.85 22.80
C PRO A 430 -1.20 23.24 21.46
N ASN A 431 -1.78 22.03 21.52
CA ASN A 431 -2.25 21.29 20.34
C ASN A 431 -1.17 21.06 19.28
N THR A 432 0.11 21.00 19.67
CA THR A 432 1.23 20.68 18.77
C THR A 432 1.86 19.36 19.21
N GLN A 433 1.99 18.41 18.29
CA GLN A 433 2.81 17.22 18.48
C GLN A 433 4.21 17.54 17.97
N ILE A 434 5.22 17.27 18.80
CA ILE A 434 6.63 17.39 18.45
C ILE A 434 7.23 15.99 18.43
N LEU A 435 7.77 15.58 17.29
CA LEU A 435 8.49 14.32 17.14
C LEU A 435 9.96 14.58 16.84
N TRP A 436 10.82 13.76 17.43
CA TRP A 436 12.25 13.72 17.17
C TRP A 436 12.64 12.40 16.53
N GLN A 437 13.36 12.49 15.42
CA GLN A 437 13.88 11.34 14.70
C GLN A 437 14.96 10.66 15.55
N ARG A 438 15.03 9.32 15.52
CA ARG A 438 16.22 8.57 15.95
C ARG A 438 17.29 8.53 14.86
N ILE A 439 18.55 8.52 15.26
CA ILE A 439 19.70 8.53 14.35
C ILE A 439 20.59 7.31 14.56
N ASP A 440 21.42 6.98 13.56
CA ASP A 440 22.53 6.05 13.73
C ASP A 440 23.79 6.84 14.11
N LYS A 441 24.45 6.47 15.22
CA LYS A 441 25.72 7.07 15.66
C LYS A 441 26.82 6.93 14.62
N ALA A 442 26.80 5.84 13.85
CA ALA A 442 27.76 5.56 12.78
C ALA A 442 27.30 6.13 11.43
N GLY A 443 26.19 6.86 11.40
CA GLY A 443 25.67 7.50 10.20
C GLY A 443 26.66 8.52 9.59
N PRO A 444 26.57 8.75 8.27
CA PRO A 444 27.47 9.67 7.58
C PRO A 444 27.27 11.11 8.05
N LEU A 445 28.37 11.85 8.10
CA LEU A 445 28.33 13.31 8.21
C LEU A 445 27.93 13.90 6.85
N MET A 446 27.11 14.94 6.88
CA MET A 446 26.48 15.52 5.71
C MET A 446 26.84 17.00 5.57
N SER A 447 27.04 17.47 4.34
CA SER A 447 26.95 18.90 4.02
C SER A 447 25.54 19.41 4.25
N TYR A 448 25.33 20.72 4.25
CA TYR A 448 23.99 21.27 4.41
C TYR A 448 23.05 20.80 3.28
N ASP A 449 23.50 20.84 2.02
CA ASP A 449 22.72 20.36 0.87
C ASP A 449 22.39 18.86 0.98
N GLN A 450 23.33 18.05 1.48
CA GLN A 450 23.10 16.64 1.76
C GLN A 450 22.09 16.43 2.89
N ALA A 451 22.11 17.28 3.92
CA ALA A 451 21.13 17.26 5.01
C ALA A 451 19.72 17.60 4.51
N VAL A 452 19.58 18.55 3.58
CA VAL A 452 18.30 18.86 2.92
C VAL A 452 17.81 17.68 2.08
N ALA A 453 18.66 17.04 1.28
CA ALA A 453 18.28 15.85 0.51
C ALA A 453 17.91 14.65 1.42
N TYR A 454 18.54 14.57 2.60
CA TYR A 454 18.17 13.57 3.62
C TYR A 454 16.76 13.81 4.15
N VAL A 455 16.35 15.07 4.37
CA VAL A 455 14.97 15.41 4.74
C VAL A 455 13.97 14.86 3.72
N ASP A 456 14.22 15.08 2.42
CA ASP A 456 13.36 14.57 1.35
C ASP A 456 13.22 13.05 1.39
N THR A 457 14.32 12.35 1.67
CA THR A 457 14.35 10.88 1.80
C THR A 457 13.50 10.39 2.99
N ILE A 458 13.61 11.06 4.14
CA ILE A 458 12.85 10.69 5.34
C ILE A 458 11.35 10.97 5.15
N ASN A 459 11.02 12.10 4.50
CA ASN A 459 9.64 12.44 4.18
C ASN A 459 9.01 11.47 3.17
N ALA A 460 9.76 11.06 2.16
CA ALA A 460 9.32 10.02 1.23
C ALA A 460 9.02 8.71 1.95
N ASN A 461 9.83 8.32 2.95
CA ASN A 461 9.64 7.09 3.71
C ASN A 461 8.56 7.16 4.81
N THR A 462 7.95 8.33 5.02
CA THR A 462 6.91 8.56 6.03
C THR A 462 7.30 8.10 7.45
N LEU A 463 8.54 8.36 7.90
CA LEU A 463 9.02 7.90 9.21
C LEU A 463 8.03 8.29 10.33
N CYS A 464 7.57 7.31 11.12
CA CYS A 464 6.52 7.49 12.13
C CYS A 464 5.17 7.98 11.59
N GLY A 465 4.82 7.58 10.36
CA GLY A 465 3.63 8.07 9.67
C GLY A 465 3.67 9.55 9.32
N ARG A 466 4.86 10.18 9.32
CA ARG A 466 5.04 11.61 9.06
C ARG A 466 5.88 11.86 7.81
N ASN A 467 5.43 12.79 6.98
CA ASN A 467 6.12 13.28 5.78
C ASN A 467 6.45 14.78 5.86
N ASP A 468 6.51 15.32 7.07
CA ASP A 468 6.78 16.72 7.37
C ASP A 468 7.97 16.93 8.31
N TRP A 469 8.92 16.00 8.25
CA TRP A 469 10.23 16.15 8.87
C TRP A 469 10.98 17.31 8.25
N ARG A 470 11.75 18.01 9.08
CA ARG A 470 12.62 19.11 8.68
C ARG A 470 13.83 19.20 9.59
N LEU A 471 14.83 19.94 9.14
CA LEU A 471 15.89 20.39 10.04
C LEU A 471 15.27 21.28 11.13
N PRO A 472 15.65 21.08 12.41
CA PRO A 472 15.18 21.92 13.50
C PRO A 472 15.75 23.33 13.37
N THR A 473 15.07 24.32 13.91
CA THR A 473 15.72 25.61 14.21
C THR A 473 16.75 25.43 15.32
N GLU A 474 17.69 26.37 15.45
CA GLU A 474 18.64 26.42 16.56
C GLU A 474 17.95 26.34 17.93
N SER A 475 16.86 27.10 18.10
CA SER A 475 16.07 27.08 19.35
C SER A 475 15.42 25.73 19.62
N GLU A 476 14.83 25.09 18.61
CA GLU A 476 14.23 23.76 18.75
C GLU A 476 15.29 22.71 19.09
N LEU A 477 16.45 22.74 18.44
CA LEU A 477 17.51 21.77 18.72
C LEU A 477 18.12 21.99 20.11
N LYS A 478 18.27 23.24 20.55
CA LYS A 478 18.69 23.56 21.93
C LYS A 478 17.66 23.15 22.98
N SER A 479 16.40 23.00 22.61
CA SER A 479 15.31 22.64 23.53
C SER A 479 15.40 21.20 24.07
N ILE A 480 16.19 20.34 23.41
CA ILE A 480 16.49 18.97 23.86
C ILE A 480 17.84 18.88 24.60
N LEU A 481 18.53 20.01 24.83
CA LEU A 481 19.61 20.10 25.79
C LEU A 481 19.05 20.28 27.21
N ILE A 482 19.95 20.26 28.18
CA ILE A 482 19.64 20.43 29.59
C ILE A 482 20.34 21.67 30.09
N ASP A 483 19.58 22.56 30.71
CA ASP A 483 20.16 23.65 31.47
C ASP A 483 20.63 23.09 32.81
N SER A 484 21.94 22.93 32.96
CA SER A 484 22.55 22.40 34.18
C SER A 484 22.55 23.39 35.34
N PHE A 485 21.89 24.55 35.19
CA PHE A 485 21.71 25.58 36.20
C PHE A 485 23.04 26.00 36.87
N ALA A 486 24.06 26.19 36.04
CA ALA A 486 25.40 26.53 36.52
C ALA A 486 25.38 27.87 37.28
N PHE A 487 26.13 27.94 38.38
CA PHE A 487 26.24 29.14 39.23
C PHE A 487 24.90 29.62 39.82
N ASN A 488 23.90 28.75 39.94
CA ASN A 488 22.53 29.08 40.34
C ASN A 488 21.84 30.08 39.40
N MET A 489 22.15 30.01 38.10
CA MET A 489 21.59 30.88 37.07
C MET A 489 21.08 30.04 35.89
N GLU A 490 19.83 30.29 35.47
CA GLU A 490 19.26 29.69 34.26
C GLU A 490 19.92 30.27 33.00
N GLY A 491 20.00 29.45 31.96
CA GLY A 491 20.51 29.80 30.63
C GLY A 491 22.01 29.96 30.54
N MET A 492 22.75 29.62 31.60
CA MET A 492 24.20 29.75 31.63
C MET A 492 24.90 28.55 30.99
N SER A 493 24.42 27.33 31.23
CA SER A 493 25.13 26.09 30.89
C SER A 493 24.19 25.05 30.30
N TYR A 494 24.35 24.76 29.02
CA TYR A 494 23.58 23.72 28.34
C TYR A 494 24.47 22.50 28.12
N ARG A 495 23.98 21.28 28.37
CA ARG A 495 24.70 20.05 28.02
C ARG A 495 23.76 18.98 27.50
N ALA A 496 24.31 17.99 26.81
CA ALA A 496 23.58 16.79 26.44
C ALA A 496 23.37 15.93 27.68
N GLY A 497 22.11 15.59 28.01
CA GLY A 497 21.83 14.76 29.19
C GLY A 497 20.82 13.64 29.00
N TYR A 498 19.94 13.69 27.97
CA TYR A 498 19.00 12.60 27.65
C TYR A 498 19.66 11.43 26.88
N VAL A 499 20.93 11.16 27.16
CA VAL A 499 21.81 10.31 26.33
C VAL A 499 21.99 8.89 26.86
N ASN A 500 21.26 8.53 27.92
CA ASN A 500 21.24 7.17 28.48
C ASN A 500 19.94 6.43 28.14
N THR A 501 18.84 7.14 27.84
CA THR A 501 17.56 6.54 27.46
C THR A 501 17.08 6.97 26.08
N ILE A 502 16.42 8.11 25.96
CA ILE A 502 15.64 8.48 24.77
C ILE A 502 16.53 8.97 23.62
N PHE A 503 17.58 9.70 23.92
CA PHE A 503 18.54 10.20 22.93
C PHE A 503 19.90 9.53 23.08
N ALA A 504 19.90 8.25 23.49
CA ALA A 504 21.10 7.42 23.61
C ALA A 504 21.79 7.15 22.27
N ASP A 505 21.15 7.50 21.17
CA ASP A 505 21.66 7.53 19.79
C ASP A 505 22.43 8.83 19.47
N THR A 506 22.40 9.85 20.34
CA THR A 506 23.16 11.09 20.15
C THR A 506 24.65 10.85 20.38
N VAL A 507 25.48 11.31 19.44
CA VAL A 507 26.93 11.39 19.67
C VAL A 507 27.24 12.60 20.55
N VAL A 508 27.91 12.35 21.68
CA VAL A 508 28.30 13.35 22.67
C VAL A 508 29.82 13.40 22.79
N GLU A 509 30.43 14.39 22.17
CA GLU A 509 31.88 14.60 22.13
C GLU A 509 32.16 16.09 21.82
N GLU A 510 33.43 16.49 21.89
CA GLU A 510 33.83 17.84 21.48
C GLU A 510 33.53 18.05 19.98
N ASN A 511 32.95 19.19 19.60
CA ASN A 511 32.58 19.52 18.21
C ASN A 511 31.58 18.55 17.55
N SER A 512 30.70 17.92 18.34
CA SER A 512 29.63 17.03 17.88
C SER A 512 28.44 17.79 17.25
N TYR A 513 28.70 18.60 16.23
CA TYR A 513 27.69 19.48 15.64
C TYR A 513 26.59 18.72 14.88
N TYR A 514 25.37 19.26 14.98
CA TYR A 514 24.18 18.86 14.25
C TYR A 514 23.61 20.06 13.49
N TRP A 515 23.23 19.85 12.24
CA TRP A 515 22.67 20.90 11.39
C TRP A 515 21.32 21.41 11.90
N THR A 516 21.09 22.71 11.71
CA THR A 516 19.81 23.38 11.92
C THR A 516 19.40 24.12 10.64
N GLN A 517 18.12 24.42 10.46
CA GLN A 517 17.64 25.29 9.39
C GLN A 517 17.85 26.79 9.67
N THR A 518 18.37 27.16 10.84
CA THR A 518 18.60 28.57 11.17
C THR A 518 19.78 29.07 10.34
N ALA A 519 19.54 30.04 9.46
CA ALA A 519 20.61 30.68 8.69
C ALA A 519 21.53 31.50 9.62
N ASP A 520 22.82 31.58 9.27
CA ASP A 520 23.75 32.47 9.97
C ASP A 520 23.33 33.94 9.79
N ASN A 521 23.47 34.75 10.84
CA ASN A 521 23.05 36.15 10.82
C ASN A 521 23.88 37.03 9.88
N TYR A 522 25.13 36.66 9.60
CA TYR A 522 26.06 37.47 8.81
C TYR A 522 26.25 36.95 7.38
N TYR A 523 26.17 35.63 7.20
CA TYR A 523 26.42 34.94 5.93
C TYR A 523 25.32 33.91 5.58
N PRO A 524 24.04 34.32 5.54
CA PRO A 524 22.90 33.40 5.43
C PRO A 524 22.90 32.51 4.18
N ASP A 525 23.52 32.97 3.08
CA ASP A 525 23.57 32.22 1.82
C ASP A 525 24.64 31.11 1.80
N SER A 526 25.62 31.17 2.72
CA SER A 526 26.78 30.27 2.71
C SER A 526 27.02 29.56 4.04
N LYS A 527 26.22 29.91 5.06
CA LYS A 527 26.33 29.38 6.40
C LYS A 527 24.98 29.17 7.07
N HIS A 528 24.89 28.09 7.83
CA HIS A 528 23.79 27.78 8.73
C HIS A 528 24.31 27.53 10.14
N MET A 529 23.46 27.74 11.13
CA MET A 529 23.77 27.43 12.51
C MET A 529 23.84 25.91 12.70
N ALA A 530 24.83 25.46 13.47
CA ALA A 530 24.91 24.10 13.96
C ALA A 530 24.97 24.11 15.49
N VAL A 531 24.48 23.05 16.15
CA VAL A 531 24.50 22.91 17.62
C VAL A 531 25.31 21.67 18.00
N ALA A 532 26.32 21.84 18.86
CA ALA A 532 27.15 20.76 19.36
C ALA A 532 26.57 20.16 20.65
N PHE A 533 26.43 18.83 20.70
CA PHE A 533 25.95 18.10 21.88
C PHE A 533 27.14 17.60 22.71
N GLN A 534 27.50 18.29 23.79
CA GLN A 534 28.69 17.96 24.58
C GLN A 534 28.32 17.66 26.04
N SER A 535 29.26 17.05 26.77
CA SER A 535 29.05 16.60 28.15
C SER A 535 29.00 17.73 29.17
N GLU A 536 29.66 18.86 28.89
CA GLU A 536 29.77 19.97 29.86
C GLU A 536 29.12 21.25 29.33
N TRP A 537 29.38 21.62 28.08
CA TRP A 537 28.88 22.85 27.47
C TRP A 537 28.53 22.61 26.00
N SER A 538 27.29 22.90 25.62
CA SER A 538 26.84 22.91 24.24
C SER A 538 27.20 24.25 23.61
N ASP A 539 27.67 24.18 22.37
CA ASP A 539 28.01 25.34 21.57
C ASP A 539 27.03 25.46 20.39
N SER A 540 26.87 26.67 19.87
CA SER A 540 26.22 26.87 18.58
C SER A 540 26.88 27.99 17.80
N SER A 541 27.19 27.71 16.55
CA SER A 541 28.00 28.55 15.68
C SER A 541 27.48 28.54 14.25
N GLY A 542 27.77 29.62 13.53
CA GLY A 542 27.50 29.75 12.09
C GLY A 542 28.57 29.04 11.27
N GLU A 543 28.20 27.92 10.68
CA GLU A 543 29.10 26.99 10.01
C GLU A 543 28.97 27.04 8.49
N SER A 544 30.06 26.80 7.76
CA SER A 544 30.02 26.73 6.29
C SER A 544 29.11 25.60 5.82
N ASN A 545 28.26 25.85 4.82
CA ASN A 545 27.39 24.82 4.24
C ASN A 545 28.16 23.60 3.68
N ALA A 546 29.47 23.74 3.43
CA ALA A 546 30.36 22.66 2.99
C ALA A 546 30.94 21.81 4.14
N SER A 547 30.80 22.25 5.41
CA SER A 547 31.17 21.47 6.58
C SER A 547 30.33 20.20 6.66
N LEU A 548 30.87 19.15 7.30
CA LEU A 548 30.19 17.86 7.40
C LEU A 548 29.74 17.63 8.84
N TYR A 549 28.42 17.65 9.07
CA TYR A 549 27.83 17.49 10.40
C TYR A 549 26.69 16.47 10.41
N ARG A 550 26.26 16.10 11.61
CA ARG A 550 25.17 15.15 11.82
C ARG A 550 23.82 15.81 11.58
N VAL A 551 22.78 15.01 11.41
CA VAL A 551 21.43 15.48 11.21
C VAL A 551 20.50 14.73 12.15
N ARG A 552 19.66 15.48 12.89
CA ARG A 552 18.51 14.94 13.62
C ARG A 552 17.31 15.78 13.23
N LEU A 553 16.29 15.15 12.69
CA LEU A 553 15.09 15.84 12.21
C LEU A 553 14.05 16.02 13.32
N ILE A 554 13.23 17.05 13.14
CA ILE A 554 12.03 17.33 13.92
C ILE A 554 10.82 17.31 12.99
N SER A 555 9.69 16.77 13.46
CA SER A 555 8.38 16.93 12.84
C SER A 555 7.45 17.63 13.83
N THR A 556 6.66 18.59 13.33
CA THR A 556 5.76 19.41 14.14
C THR A 556 4.40 19.50 13.48
N SER A 557 3.35 19.07 14.17
CA SER A 557 2.03 18.98 13.58
C SER A 557 0.91 19.36 14.53
N ALA A 558 -0.15 19.95 13.99
CA ALA A 558 -1.36 20.22 14.73
C ALA A 558 -1.97 18.88 15.15
N VAL A 559 -2.23 18.74 16.43
CA VAL A 559 -2.96 17.59 16.92
C VAL A 559 -4.44 17.80 16.63
N GLN A 560 -5.15 16.75 16.23
CA GLN A 560 -6.59 16.83 16.06
C GLN A 560 -7.22 17.26 17.41
N PRO A 561 -8.13 18.25 17.39
CA PRO A 561 -8.72 18.83 18.60
C PRO A 561 -9.61 17.86 19.38
#